data_AF-A0A1S2LES8-F1
#
_entry.id   AF-A0A1S2LES8-F1
#
_cell.length_a   1.000
_cell.length_b   1.000
_cell.length_c   1.000
_cell.angle_alpha   90.00
_cell.angle_beta   90.00
_cell.angle_gamma   90.00
#
_symmetry.space_group_name_H-M   'P 1'
#
loop_
_entity.id
_entity.type
_entity.pdbx_description
1 polymer ?
#
loop_
_entity_poly.entity_id
_entity_poly.type
_entity_poly.pdbx_seq_one_letter_code
_entity_poly.pdbx_strand_id
1 'polypeptide(L)' 'MKKPVGVQLEGTIYSNDGKDLGSNQFMDEFIKFNESKGWSFGGGIYQINEEGSKIDDID' A
#
# COMPACT_ATOMS: atom_id res chain seq x y z
N MET A 1 -28.93 -4.18 7.36
CA MET A 1 -27.49 -4.13 7.73
C MET A 1 -27.03 -2.68 7.64
N LYS A 2 -26.31 -2.16 8.65
CA LYS A 2 -25.66 -0.84 8.53
C LYS A 2 -24.44 -0.99 7.60
N LYS A 3 -24.23 -0.03 6.71
CA LYS A 3 -23.02 -0.01 5.87
C LYS A 3 -21.79 0.23 6.77
N PRO A 4 -20.67 -0.46 6.54
CA PRO A 4 -19.44 -0.18 7.26
C PRO A 4 -18.97 1.26 6.98
N VAL A 5 -18.32 1.87 7.98
CA VAL A 5 -17.59 3.14 7.81
C VAL A 5 -16.18 2.80 7.32
N GLY A 6 -15.70 3.54 6.32
CA GLY A 6 -14.38 3.33 5.74
C GLY A 6 -13.58 4.63 5.64
N VAL A 7 -12.28 4.48 5.42
CA VAL A 7 -11.35 5.57 5.08
C VAL A 7 -10.84 5.33 3.68
N GLN A 8 -10.96 6.33 2.80
CA GLN A 8 -10.37 6.30 1.47
C GLN A 8 -8.91 6.79 1.56
N LEU A 9 -8.00 6.06 0.94
CA LEU A 9 -6.59 6.42 0.84
C LEU A 9 -6.29 6.85 -0.60
N GLU A 10 -5.63 7.99 -0.74
CA GLU A 10 -5.10 8.53 -1.99
C GLU A 10 -3.71 9.08 -1.72
N GLY A 11 -2.75 8.77 -2.58
CA GLY A 11 -1.38 9.26 -2.48
C GLY A 11 -0.32 8.19 -2.69
N THR A 12 0.92 8.61 -2.46
CA THR A 12 2.12 7.83 -2.73
C THR A 12 3.06 7.92 -1.54
N ILE A 13 3.67 6.78 -1.19
CA ILE A 13 4.70 6.70 -0.15
C ILE A 13 6.05 6.58 -0.85
N TYR A 14 7.03 7.33 -0.34
CA TYR A 14 8.41 7.32 -0.82
C TYR A 14 9.33 6.85 0.31
N SER A 15 10.33 6.03 -0.01
CA SER A 15 11.45 5.80 0.89
C SER A 15 12.46 6.94 0.76
N ASN A 16 13.18 7.23 1.85
CA ASN A 16 14.18 8.31 1.86
C ASN A 16 15.45 7.95 1.08
N ASP A 17 15.71 6.67 0.82
CA ASP A 17 16.95 6.15 0.23
C ASP A 17 16.74 5.29 -1.02
N GLY A 18 15.49 5.14 -1.49
CA GLY A 18 15.14 4.42 -2.71
C GLY A 18 15.37 2.91 -2.67
N LYS A 19 15.78 2.35 -1.52
CA LYS A 19 16.19 0.93 -1.41
C LYS A 19 15.27 0.08 -0.55
N ASP A 20 14.47 0.70 0.30
CA ASP A 20 13.74 -0.02 1.35
C ASP A 20 12.21 -0.10 1.13
N LEU A 21 11.71 0.14 -0.09
CA LEU A 21 10.26 0.16 -0.35
C LEU A 21 9.88 -0.51 -1.68
N GLY A 22 9.71 -1.84 -1.64
CA GLY A 22 9.00 -2.61 -2.65
C GLY A 22 7.51 -2.76 -2.31
N SER A 23 6.63 -2.80 -3.31
CA SER A 23 5.18 -2.90 -3.09
C SER A 23 4.80 -4.14 -2.31
N ASN A 24 5.38 -5.31 -2.60
CA ASN A 24 5.01 -6.55 -1.91
C ASN A 24 5.32 -6.47 -0.40
N GLN A 25 6.54 -6.03 -0.05
CA GLN A 25 6.91 -5.83 1.35
C GLN A 25 6.02 -4.80 2.05
N PHE A 26 5.70 -3.69 1.38
CA PHE A 26 4.79 -2.69 1.91
C PHE A 26 3.38 -3.26 2.11
N MET A 27 2.85 -4.01 1.13
CA MET A 27 1.52 -4.61 1.19
C MET A 27 1.40 -5.56 2.37
N ASP A 28 2.41 -6.40 2.59
CA ASP A 28 2.43 -7.36 3.69
C ASP A 28 2.38 -6.66 5.05
N GLU A 29 3.24 -5.66 5.27
CA GLU A 29 3.25 -4.89 6.52
C GLU A 29 1.96 -4.06 6.70
N PHE A 30 1.44 -3.50 5.62
CA PHE A 30 0.18 -2.76 5.63
C PHE A 30 -1.02 -3.65 5.96
N ILE A 31 -1.12 -4.85 5.36
CA ILE A 31 -2.16 -5.84 5.69
C ILE A 31 -2.04 -6.26 7.16
N LYS A 32 -0.83 -6.63 7.62
CA LYS A 32 -0.60 -7.01 9.03
C LYS A 32 -1.06 -5.91 9.99
N PHE A 33 -0.77 -4.64 9.68
CA PHE A 33 -1.24 -3.52 10.48
C PHE A 33 -2.77 -3.45 10.53
N ASN A 34 -3.45 -3.52 9.38
CA ASN A 34 -4.91 -3.48 9.32
C ASN A 34 -5.56 -4.64 10.08
N GLU A 35 -5.05 -5.86 9.89
CA GLU A 35 -5.53 -7.06 10.58
C GLU A 35 -5.34 -6.95 12.10
N SER A 36 -4.23 -6.36 12.57
CA SER A 36 -4.00 -6.10 13.99
C SER A 36 -5.05 -5.18 14.64
N LYS A 37 -5.78 -4.40 13.83
CA LYS A 37 -6.88 -3.52 14.27
C LYS A 37 -8.27 -4.12 14.00
N GLY A 38 -8.34 -5.30 13.40
CA GLY A 38 -9.59 -5.91 12.92
C GLY A 38 -10.19 -5.16 11.73
N TRP A 39 -9.36 -4.45 10.96
CA TRP A 39 -9.78 -3.76 9.74
C TRP A 39 -9.48 -4.62 8.52
N SER A 40 -10.10 -4.28 7.40
CA SER A 40 -9.87 -4.93 6.12
C SER A 40 -9.61 -3.86 5.07
N PHE A 41 -8.59 -4.09 4.26
CA PHE A 41 -8.28 -3.23 3.13
C PHE A 41 -8.85 -3.85 1.84
N GLY A 42 -9.53 -3.03 1.05
CA GLY A 42 -9.98 -3.38 -0.30
C GLY A 42 -9.36 -2.42 -1.30
N GLY A 43 -8.61 -2.93 -2.26
CA GLY A 43 -7.91 -2.13 -3.27
C GLY A 43 -6.66 -2.82 -3.80
N GLY A 44 -5.85 -2.05 -4.50
CA GLY A 44 -4.54 -2.49 -4.98
C GLY A 44 -3.52 -1.39 -4.79
N ILE A 45 -2.27 -1.79 -4.65
CA ILE A 45 -1.11 -0.91 -4.69
C ILE A 45 -0.25 -1.31 -5.89
N TYR A 46 0.64 -0.42 -6.31
CA TYR A 46 1.58 -0.69 -7.41
C TYR A 46 2.88 0.04 -7.14
N GLN A 47 3.99 -0.53 -7.60
CA GLN A 47 5.28 0.12 -7.57
C GLN A 47 5.32 1.28 -8.56
N ILE A 48 6.00 2.36 -8.18
CA ILE A 48 6.35 3.46 -9.08
C ILE A 48 7.85 3.71 -9.06
N ASN A 49 8.37 4.33 -10.12
CA ASN A 49 9.74 4.82 -10.18
C ASN A 49 9.87 6.25 -9.61
N GLU A 50 11.09 6.78 -9.64
CA GLU A 50 11.43 8.14 -9.16
C GLU A 50 10.66 9.25 -9.89
N GLU A 51 10.20 9.00 -11.11
CA GLU A 51 9.41 9.94 -11.92
C GLU A 51 7.90 9.85 -11.62
N GLY A 52 7.50 8.98 -10.69
CA GLY A 52 6.11 8.75 -10.32
C GLY A 52 5.34 7.87 -11.30
N SER A 53 6.02 7.25 -12.26
CA SER A 53 5.40 6.36 -13.24
C SER A 53 5.32 4.94 -12.69
N LYS A 54 4.17 4.27 -12.90
CA LYS A 54 4.00 2.85 -12.57
C LYS A 54 5.06 2.03 -13.29
N ILE A 55 5.68 1.12 -12.56
CA ILE A 55 6.56 0.10 -13.14
C ILE A 55 5.92 -1.27 -12.96
N ASP A 56 6.22 -2.18 -13.89
CA ASP A 56 5.88 -3.58 -13.71
C ASP A 56 6.77 -4.13 -12.60
N ASP A 57 6.12 -4.52 -11.52
CA ASP A 57 6.78 -5.07 -10.34
C ASP A 57 7.45 -6.40 -10.75
N ILE A 58 8.76 -6.51 -10.57
CA ILE A 58 9.54 -7.74 -10.84
C ILE A 58 9.98 -8.38 -9.51
N ASP A 59 9.22 -8.16 -8.43
CA ASP A 59 9.32 -8.97 -7.21
C ASP A 59 8.63 -10.33 -7.39
#